data_AF-A0A4Y2M8H3-F1
#
_entry.id   AF-A0A4Y2M8H3-F1
#
_cell.length_a   1.000
_cell.length_b   1.000
_cell.length_c   1.000
_cell.angle_alpha   90.00
_cell.angle_beta   90.00
_cell.angle_gamma   90.00
#
_symmetry.space_group_name_H-M   'P 1'
#
loop_
_entity.id
_entity.type
_entity.pdbx_description
1 polymer ?
#
loop_
_entity_poly.entity_id
_entity_poly.type
_entity_poly.pdbx_seq_one_letter_code
_entity_poly.pdbx_strand_id
1 'polypeptide(L)'
;MARMGGNAYTIKDGVLTHTENICGEKVKQIVLPKCRRDEGLRVAHEAPSAAHLGEQKTKQRIKYSFFWPEIKKDVREFCQTCKPQSWSDYLLHVDSVFRKWREVGLTVNLEKCAFGQNKVKFLGHIFGSGQHSPDPE
;
A
#
# COMPACT_ATOMS: atom_id res chain seq x y z
N MET A 1 16.43 1.70 39.21
CA MET A 1 16.94 1.44 37.84
C MET A 1 15.72 1.40 36.90
N ALA A 2 15.43 2.49 36.18
CA ALA A 2 14.20 2.63 35.41
C ALA A 2 14.45 2.40 33.91
N ARG A 3 13.86 1.31 33.43
CA ARG A 3 13.53 0.89 32.05
C ARG A 3 13.96 1.86 30.93
N MET A 4 15.02 1.53 30.20
CA MET A 4 15.25 2.03 28.83
C MET A 4 14.88 0.91 27.86
N GLY A 5 13.86 1.13 27.03
CA GLY A 5 13.53 0.21 25.96
C GLY A 5 12.36 0.70 25.15
N GLY A 6 12.61 1.07 23.90
CA GLY A 6 11.57 1.30 22.91
C GLY A 6 12.04 2.22 21.80
N ASN A 7 12.05 3.52 22.08
CA ASN A 7 12.09 4.54 21.04
C ASN A 7 13.21 5.56 21.30
N ALA A 8 14.05 5.82 20.29
CA ALA A 8 15.13 6.79 20.36
C ALA A 8 14.96 7.88 19.31
N TYR A 9 15.14 9.15 19.70
CA TYR A 9 15.13 10.29 18.80
C TYR A 9 16.55 10.81 18.58
N THR A 10 16.89 11.17 17.35
CA THR A 10 18.22 11.69 17.02
C THR A 10 18.14 12.70 15.88
N ILE A 11 18.83 13.84 16.02
CA ILE A 11 18.98 14.81 14.95
C ILE A 11 20.33 14.56 14.26
N LYS A 12 20.31 14.40 12.93
CA LYS A 12 21.51 14.34 12.08
C LYS A 12 21.29 15.20 10.86
N ASP A 13 22.24 16.08 10.55
CA ASP A 13 22.19 16.97 9.38
C ASP A 13 20.89 17.79 9.28
N GLY A 14 20.39 18.25 10.43
CA GLY A 14 19.13 19.01 10.51
C GLY A 14 17.86 18.16 10.37
N VAL A 15 17.97 16.84 10.23
CA VAL A 15 16.83 15.91 10.12
C VAL A 15 16.61 15.17 11.44
N LEU A 16 15.40 15.29 12.00
CA LEU A 16 14.97 14.50 13.15
C LEU A 16 14.59 13.09 12.72
N THR A 17 15.16 12.10 13.40
CA THR A 17 14.90 10.68 13.16
C THR A 17 14.40 10.00 14.43
N HIS A 18 13.47 9.06 14.27
CA HIS A 18 12.92 8.20 15.31
C HIS A 18 13.36 6.77 15.04
N THR A 19 13.71 6.01 16.08
CA THR A 19 14.08 4.60 15.93
C THR A 19 13.16 3.75 16.78
N GLU A 20 12.47 2.80 16.15
CA GLU A 20 11.55 1.84 16.79
C GLU A 20 11.92 0.42 16.36
N ASN A 21 11.60 -0.58 17.19
CA ASN A 21 11.65 -1.97 16.77
C ASN A 21 10.31 -2.38 16.13
N ILE A 22 10.34 -2.75 14.85
CA ILE A 22 9.17 -3.17 14.06
C ILE A 22 9.44 -4.61 13.61
N CYS A 23 8.58 -5.54 14.03
CA CYS A 23 8.69 -6.96 13.65
C CYS A 23 10.05 -7.61 13.99
N GLY A 24 10.74 -7.14 15.03
CA GLY A 24 12.07 -7.62 15.42
C GLY A 24 13.22 -6.83 14.79
N GLU A 25 12.94 -5.98 13.80
CA GLU A 25 13.93 -5.17 13.10
C GLU A 25 13.97 -3.75 13.67
N LYS A 26 15.19 -3.23 13.87
CA LYS A 26 15.38 -1.84 14.31
C LYS A 26 15.26 -0.91 13.11
N VAL A 27 14.16 -0.18 13.03
CA VAL A 27 13.84 0.71 11.91
C VAL A 27 14.11 2.16 12.29
N LYS A 28 14.86 2.86 11.45
CA LYS A 28 15.11 4.30 11.56
C LYS A 28 14.18 5.06 10.63
N GLN A 29 13.28 5.83 11.21
CA GLN A 29 12.23 6.58 10.52
C GLN A 29 12.57 8.08 10.50
N ILE A 30 12.24 8.76 9.42
CA ILE A 30 12.29 10.23 9.35
C ILE A 30 11.05 10.80 10.05
N VAL A 31 11.23 11.75 10.96
CA VAL A 31 10.11 12.41 11.61
C VAL A 31 9.55 13.49 10.68
N LEU A 32 8.32 13.31 10.20
CA LEU A 32 7.72 14.25 9.25
C LEU A 32 7.01 15.42 9.97
N PRO A 33 7.36 16.67 9.63
CA PRO A 33 6.61 17.84 10.10
C PRO A 33 5.21 17.85 9.48
N LYS A 34 4.24 18.52 10.14
CA LYS A 34 2.83 18.56 9.72
C LYS A 34 2.66 18.92 8.24
N CYS A 35 3.42 19.90 7.75
CA CYS A 35 3.37 20.36 6.36
C CYS A 35 3.85 19.34 5.30
N ARG A 36 4.48 18.23 5.70
CA ARG A 36 4.98 17.19 4.79
C ARG A 36 4.28 15.84 4.93
N ARG A 37 3.31 15.73 5.84
CA ARG A 37 2.59 14.46 6.09
C ARG A 37 1.77 14.03 4.88
N ASP A 38 1.10 14.97 4.21
CA ASP A 38 0.28 14.69 3.03
C ASP A 38 1.09 14.10 1.87
N GLU A 39 2.32 14.60 1.66
CA GLU A 39 3.25 14.01 0.68
C GLU A 39 3.65 12.59 1.08
N GLY A 40 3.99 12.38 2.37
CA GLY A 40 4.35 11.06 2.88
C GLY A 40 3.21 10.04 2.73
N LEU A 41 1.97 10.49 2.97
CA LEU A 41 0.75 9.70 2.78
C LEU A 41 0.52 9.36 1.31
N ARG A 42 0.61 10.36 0.42
CA ARG A 42 0.48 10.20 -1.03
C ARG A 42 1.48 9.19 -1.59
N VAL A 43 2.77 9.38 -1.33
CA VAL A 43 3.83 8.48 -1.83
C VAL A 43 3.65 7.05 -1.33
N ALA A 44 3.25 6.87 -0.06
CA ALA A 44 2.99 5.55 0.49
C ALA A 44 1.76 4.87 -0.12
N HIS A 45 0.75 5.65 -0.49
CA HIS A 45 -0.52 5.18 -1.05
C HIS A 45 -0.44 4.89 -2.56
N GLU A 46 0.26 5.73 -3.34
CA GLU A 46 0.26 5.71 -4.82
C GLU A 46 1.39 4.87 -5.46
N ALA A 47 2.28 4.25 -4.67
CA ALA A 47 3.43 3.53 -5.23
C ALA A 47 2.99 2.48 -6.29
N PRO A 48 3.65 2.37 -7.47
CA PRO A 48 3.19 1.51 -8.58
C PRO A 48 3.09 0.00 -8.30
N SER A 49 3.77 -0.50 -7.27
CA SER A 49 3.66 -1.87 -6.77
C SER A 49 2.50 -2.07 -5.78
N ALA A 50 1.79 -0.99 -5.45
CA ALA A 50 0.52 -0.98 -4.76
C ALA A 50 -0.58 -1.14 -5.82
N ALA A 51 -0.95 -2.37 -6.14
CA ALA A 51 -2.38 -2.61 -6.21
C ALA A 51 -2.97 -1.98 -4.93
N HIS A 52 -3.91 -1.04 -5.04
CA HIS A 52 -4.41 -0.15 -3.99
C HIS A 52 -4.92 -0.89 -2.74
N LEU A 53 -3.99 -1.43 -1.96
CA LEU A 53 -4.22 -2.38 -0.89
C LEU A 53 -4.44 -1.62 0.42
N GLY A 54 -5.47 -0.78 0.42
CA GLY A 54 -6.13 -0.20 1.58
C GLY A 54 -5.24 0.43 2.67
N GLU A 55 -5.88 0.64 3.83
CA GLU A 55 -5.30 1.30 5.00
C GLU A 55 -4.07 0.55 5.56
N GLN A 56 -4.11 -0.79 5.56
CA GLN A 56 -3.10 -1.60 6.24
C GLN A 56 -1.73 -1.57 5.55
N LYS A 57 -1.66 -1.66 4.21
CA LYS A 57 -0.37 -1.58 3.52
C LYS A 57 0.19 -0.16 3.53
N THR A 58 -0.67 0.86 3.42
CA THR A 58 -0.27 2.27 3.53
C THR A 58 0.35 2.55 4.89
N LYS A 59 -0.31 2.11 5.97
CA LYS A 59 0.21 2.18 7.34
C LYS A 59 1.54 1.45 7.49
N GLN A 60 1.67 0.24 6.93
CA GLN A 60 2.91 -0.51 7.01
C GLN A 60 4.05 0.25 6.32
N ARG A 61 3.87 0.73 5.09
CA ARG A 61 4.90 1.49 4.36
C ARG A 61 5.35 2.75 5.10
N ILE A 62 4.39 3.51 5.64
CA ILE A 62 4.69 4.68 6.46
C ILE A 62 5.53 4.27 7.65
N LYS A 63 5.13 3.22 8.39
CA LYS A 63 5.84 2.80 9.59
C LYS A 63 7.31 2.43 9.33
N TYR A 64 7.63 1.90 8.16
CA TYR A 64 9.01 1.53 7.83
C TYR A 64 9.89 2.71 7.36
N SER A 65 9.31 3.86 7.00
CA SER A 65 10.06 5.01 6.43
C SER A 65 9.95 6.30 7.25
N PHE A 66 8.78 6.52 7.86
CA PHE A 66 8.41 7.79 8.47
C PHE A 66 7.78 7.60 9.85
N PHE A 67 7.87 8.65 10.66
CA PHE A 67 7.23 8.73 11.96
C PHE A 67 6.54 10.08 12.18
N TRP A 68 5.36 10.07 12.78
CA TRP A 68 4.75 11.21 13.44
C TRP A 68 3.68 10.73 14.43
N PRO A 69 3.30 11.54 15.43
CA PRO A 69 2.18 11.21 16.30
C PRO A 69 0.89 11.01 15.50
N GLU A 70 0.09 10.01 15.86
CA GLU A 70 -1.21 9.74 15.25
C GLU A 70 -1.20 9.22 13.79
N ILE A 71 -0.10 8.63 13.28
CA ILE A 71 -0.04 7.99 11.94
C ILE A 71 -1.30 7.18 11.61
N LYS A 72 -1.80 6.37 12.56
CA LYS A 72 -2.98 5.53 12.34
C LYS A 72 -4.22 6.35 11.98
N LYS A 73 -4.42 7.50 12.63
CA LYS A 73 -5.55 8.39 12.40
C LYS A 73 -5.41 9.06 11.03
N ASP A 74 -4.25 9.66 10.76
CA ASP A 74 -3.97 10.37 9.52
C ASP A 74 -4.08 9.43 8.29
N VAL A 75 -3.56 8.19 8.38
CA VAL A 75 -3.69 7.19 7.29
C VAL A 75 -5.15 6.84 7.02
N ARG A 76 -5.94 6.62 8.07
CA ARG A 76 -7.36 6.28 7.92
C ARG A 76 -8.14 7.42 7.30
N GLU A 77 -7.96 8.66 7.79
CA GLU A 77 -8.63 9.85 7.23
C GLU A 77 -8.21 10.08 5.77
N PHE A 78 -6.93 9.91 5.44
CA PHE A 78 -6.44 9.99 4.07
C PHE A 78 -7.06 8.91 3.17
N CYS A 79 -7.07 7.64 3.60
CA CYS A 79 -7.67 6.56 2.82
C CYS A 79 -9.19 6.72 2.65
N GLN A 80 -9.89 7.34 3.60
CA GLN A 80 -11.33 7.65 3.50
C GLN A 80 -11.63 8.76 2.49
N THR A 81 -10.71 9.72 2.32
CA THR A 81 -10.86 10.80 1.34
C THR A 81 -10.36 10.40 -0.06
N CYS A 82 -9.65 9.28 -0.18
CA CYS A 82 -9.33 8.69 -1.47
C CYS A 82 -10.62 8.27 -2.17
N LYS A 83 -10.88 8.85 -3.35
CA LYS A 83 -12.00 8.43 -4.19
C LYS A 83 -11.84 6.94 -4.53
N PRO A 84 -12.89 6.12 -4.42
CA PRO A 84 -12.88 4.82 -5.08
C PRO A 84 -12.59 5.05 -6.55
N GLN A 85 -11.60 4.33 -7.07
CA GLN A 85 -11.17 4.46 -8.46
C GLN A 85 -12.40 4.37 -9.36
N SER A 86 -12.61 5.39 -10.18
CA SER A 86 -13.58 5.25 -11.24
C SER A 86 -13.17 4.07 -12.12
N TRP A 87 -14.11 3.45 -12.82
CA TRP A 87 -13.78 2.42 -13.81
C TRP A 87 -12.72 2.91 -14.82
N SER A 88 -12.68 4.21 -15.11
CA SER A 88 -11.68 4.86 -15.95
C SER A 88 -10.27 4.80 -15.34
N ASP A 89 -10.13 5.09 -14.05
CA ASP A 89 -8.83 5.02 -13.35
C ASP A 89 -8.31 3.58 -13.26
N TYR A 90 -9.21 2.62 -13.08
CA TYR A 90 -8.88 1.19 -13.13
C TYR A 90 -8.31 0.79 -14.50
N LEU A 91 -8.96 1.21 -15.60
CA LEU A 91 -8.49 0.91 -16.96
C LEU A 91 -7.13 1.53 -17.26
N LEU A 92 -6.86 2.76 -16.77
CA LEU A 92 -5.53 3.37 -16.88
C LEU A 92 -4.45 2.53 -16.18
N HIS A 93 -4.77 1.96 -15.03
CA HIS A 93 -3.82 1.11 -14.30
C HIS A 93 -3.56 -0.22 -15.03
N VAL A 94 -4.62 -0.85 -15.54
CA VAL A 94 -4.50 -2.09 -16.33
C VAL A 94 -3.66 -1.85 -17.59
N ASP A 95 -3.83 -0.72 -18.28
CA ASP A 95 -2.99 -0.38 -19.44
C ASP A 95 -1.51 -0.20 -19.04
N SER A 96 -1.22 0.45 -17.91
CA SER A 96 0.15 0.59 -17.39
C SER A 96 0.82 -0.76 -17.14
N VAL A 97 0.09 -1.73 -16.60
CA VAL A 97 0.58 -3.11 -16.42
C VAL A 97 0.89 -3.76 -17.77
N PHE A 98 -0.03 -3.68 -18.73
CA PHE A 98 0.19 -4.24 -20.07
C PHE A 98 1.32 -3.57 -20.83
N ARG A 99 1.54 -2.27 -20.65
CA ARG A 99 2.71 -1.57 -21.19
C ARG A 99 4.00 -2.16 -20.66
N LYS A 100 4.13 -2.36 -19.33
CA LYS A 100 5.31 -2.99 -18.73
C LYS A 100 5.52 -4.41 -19.22
N TRP A 101 4.45 -5.19 -19.37
CA TRP A 101 4.54 -6.55 -19.93
C TRP A 101 5.11 -6.53 -21.35
N ARG A 102 4.65 -5.60 -22.20
CA ARG A 102 5.23 -5.42 -23.55
C ARG A 102 6.70 -5.04 -23.51
N GLU A 103 7.10 -4.14 -22.60
CA GLU A 103 8.50 -3.72 -22.43
C GLU A 103 9.43 -4.89 -22.07
N VAL A 104 8.95 -5.85 -21.27
CA VAL A 104 9.75 -7.03 -20.86
C VAL A 104 9.51 -8.27 -21.75
N GLY A 105 8.74 -8.14 -22.84
CA GLY A 105 8.47 -9.24 -23.76
C GLY A 105 7.51 -10.31 -23.24
N LEU A 106 6.71 -10.02 -22.21
CA LEU A 106 5.65 -10.91 -21.74
C LEU A 106 4.44 -10.88 -22.69
N THR A 107 4.07 -12.04 -23.21
CA THR A 107 2.89 -12.21 -24.07
C THR A 107 1.73 -12.81 -23.29
N VAL A 108 0.53 -12.25 -23.46
CA VAL A 108 -0.70 -12.76 -22.83
C VAL A 108 -1.51 -13.56 -23.83
N ASN A 109 -1.98 -14.75 -23.45
CA ASN A 109 -2.93 -15.51 -24.25
C ASN A 109 -4.34 -14.99 -23.96
N LEU A 110 -4.91 -14.23 -24.91
CA LEU A 110 -6.23 -13.62 -24.76
C LEU A 110 -7.35 -14.65 -24.59
N GLU A 111 -7.24 -15.84 -25.17
CA GLU A 111 -8.24 -16.91 -25.02
C GLU A 111 -8.33 -17.42 -23.58
N LYS A 112 -7.24 -17.29 -22.82
CA LYS A 112 -7.14 -17.70 -21.41
C LYS A 112 -7.30 -16.53 -20.44
N CYS A 113 -7.53 -15.32 -20.92
CA CYS A 113 -7.65 -14.13 -20.08
C CYS A 113 -9.10 -13.68 -19.92
N ALA A 114 -9.51 -13.42 -18.67
CA ALA A 114 -10.78 -12.80 -18.35
C ALA A 114 -10.52 -11.54 -17.51
N PHE A 115 -10.87 -10.37 -18.04
CA PHE A 115 -10.69 -9.07 -17.36
C PHE A 115 -12.04 -8.48 -16.97
N GLY A 116 -12.03 -7.62 -15.94
CA GLY A 116 -13.23 -6.88 -15.50
C GLY A 116 -14.40 -7.77 -15.07
N GLN A 117 -14.14 -9.01 -14.68
CA GLN A 117 -15.19 -9.95 -14.29
C GLN A 117 -15.69 -9.65 -12.88
N ASN A 118 -17.02 -9.63 -12.71
CA ASN A 118 -17.62 -9.49 -11.38
C ASN A 118 -17.43 -10.76 -10.52
N LYS A 119 -17.12 -11.90 -11.15
CA LYS A 119 -16.82 -13.18 -10.49
C LYS A 119 -15.66 -13.87 -11.22
N VAL A 120 -14.74 -14.46 -10.48
CA VAL A 120 -13.56 -15.16 -11.02
C VAL A 120 -13.45 -16.55 -10.41
N LYS A 121 -13.27 -17.56 -11.26
CA LYS A 121 -12.89 -18.92 -10.85
C LYS A 121 -11.38 -18.97 -10.66
N PHE A 122 -10.92 -19.41 -9.50
CA PHE A 122 -9.50 -19.57 -9.21
C PHE A 122 -9.27 -20.69 -8.20
N LEU A 123 -8.45 -21.68 -8.56
CA LEU A 123 -8.09 -22.83 -7.70
C LEU A 123 -9.31 -23.56 -7.09
N GLY A 124 -10.34 -23.83 -7.88
CA GLY A 124 -11.56 -24.54 -7.42
C GLY A 124 -12.50 -23.69 -6.54
N HIS A 125 -12.33 -22.37 -6.55
CA HIS A 125 -13.17 -21.44 -5.81
C HIS A 125 -13.68 -20.32 -6.71
N ILE A 126 -14.84 -19.77 -6.37
CA ILE A 126 -15.45 -18.61 -7.02
C ILE A 126 -15.34 -17.41 -6.08
N PHE A 127 -14.73 -16.33 -6.57
CA PHE A 127 -14.58 -15.06 -5.88
C PHE A 127 -15.37 -13.97 -6.59
N GLY A 128 -16.23 -13.24 -5.89
CA GLY A 128 -16.92 -12.09 -6.49
C GLY A 128 -18.00 -11.50 -5.59
N SER A 129 -18.28 -10.20 -5.77
CA SER A 129 -19.29 -9.45 -4.98
C SER A 129 -19.17 -9.61 -3.45
N GLY A 130 -17.93 -9.71 -2.94
CA GLY A 130 -17.67 -9.90 -1.51
C GLY A 130 -17.94 -11.32 -0.99
N GLN A 131 -18.25 -12.28 -1.88
CA GLN A 131 -18.50 -13.67 -1.54
C GLN A 131 -17.36 -14.58 -2.01
N HIS A 132 -17.18 -15.68 -1.28
CA HIS A 132 -16.22 -16.75 -1.55
C HIS A 132 -16.93 -18.09 -1.36
N SER A 133 -16.94 -18.92 -2.39
CA SER A 133 -17.56 -20.25 -2.35
C SER A 133 -16.73 -21.26 -3.12
N PRO A 134 -16.80 -22.56 -2.77
CA PRO A 134 -16.26 -23.61 -3.63
C PRO A 134 -16.94 -23.57 -5.01
N ASP A 135 -16.17 -23.89 -6.05
CA ASP A 135 -16.69 -24.11 -7.39
C ASP A 135 -17.49 -25.42 -7.40
N PRO A 136 -18.78 -25.43 -7.82
CA PRO A 136 -19.60 -26.65 -7.83
C PRO A 136 -19.24 -27.64 -8.94
N GLU A 137 -18.31 -27.31 -9.84
CA GLU A 137 -17.76 -28.19 -10.88
C GLU A 137 -16.47 -28.92 -10.45
#